data_AF-A0AAN7EZ87-F1
#
_entry.id   AF-A0AAN7EZ87-F1
#
_cell.length_a   1.000
_cell.length_b   1.000
_cell.length_c   1.000
_cell.angle_alpha   90.00
_cell.angle_beta   90.00
_cell.angle_gamma   90.00
#
_symmetry.space_group_name_H-M   'P 1'
#
loop_
_entity.id
_entity.type
_entity.pdbx_description
1 polymer ?
#
loop_
_entity_poly.entity_id
_entity_poly.type
_entity_poly.pdbx_seq_one_letter_code
_entity_poly.pdbx_strand_id
1 'polypeptide(L)' 'MITIDWDQKLYMLSFIQTFNRYGPWMDTNLVLPLGPRRCQVVFDYFLEASLKVCKCHVPSKPAVRTDRRHS' A
#
# COMPACT_ATOMS: atom_id res chain seq x y z
N MET A 1 5.13 -10.76 -19.82
CA MET A 1 3.78 -11.16 -20.27
C MET A 1 2.78 -10.29 -19.53
N ILE A 2 1.96 -9.50 -20.24
CA ILE A 2 0.91 -8.65 -19.66
C ILE A 2 -0.40 -9.39 -19.84
N THR A 3 -1.18 -9.57 -18.77
CA THR A 3 -2.53 -10.15 -18.86
C THR A 3 -3.55 -9.05 -18.56
N ILE A 4 -4.49 -8.85 -19.49
CA ILE A 4 -5.61 -7.91 -19.34
C ILE A 4 -6.85 -8.76 -19.02
N ASP A 5 -7.42 -8.59 -17.83
CA ASP A 5 -8.69 -9.22 -17.44
C ASP A 5 -9.89 -8.37 -17.92
N TRP A 6 -11.06 -8.99 -18.07
CA TRP A 6 -12.34 -8.37 -18.44
C TRP A 6 -12.78 -7.24 -17.48
N ASP A 7 -12.16 -7.14 -16.31
CA ASP A 7 -12.37 -6.08 -15.31
C ASP A 7 -11.31 -4.94 -15.36
N GLN A 8 -10.66 -4.70 -16.52
CA GLN A 8 -9.70 -3.60 -16.75
C GLN A 8 -8.49 -3.59 -15.80
N LYS A 9 -8.09 -4.75 -15.30
CA LYS A 9 -6.96 -4.92 -14.38
C LYS A 9 -5.71 -5.29 -15.18
N LEU A 10 -4.66 -4.47 -15.07
CA LEU A 10 -3.38 -4.72 -15.71
C LEU A 10 -2.45 -5.42 -14.73
N TYR A 11 -2.06 -6.64 -15.08
CA TYR A 11 -1.12 -7.46 -14.33
C TYR A 11 0.17 -7.61 -15.14
N MET A 12 1.30 -7.16 -14.56
CA MET A 12 2.63 -7.38 -15.13
C MET A 12 3.42 -8.26 -14.19
N LEU A 13 3.74 -9.47 -14.65
CA LEU A 13 4.55 -10.44 -13.91
C LEU A 13 6.01 -10.34 -14.36
N SER A 14 6.89 -9.93 -13.45
CA SER A 14 8.33 -10.20 -13.51
C SER A 14 8.65 -11.31 -12.50
N PHE A 15 9.75 -12.05 -12.71
CA PHE A 15 10.04 -13.33 -12.03
C PHE A 15 9.87 -13.37 -10.49
N ILE A 16 9.94 -12.23 -9.81
CA ILE A 16 9.78 -12.10 -8.36
C ILE A 16 8.79 -11.00 -7.95
N GLN A 17 8.26 -10.24 -8.91
CA GLN A 17 7.43 -9.07 -8.65
C GLN A 17 6.21 -9.03 -9.56
N THR A 18 5.05 -8.76 -8.97
CA THR A 18 3.82 -8.51 -9.71
C THR A 18 3.40 -7.07 -9.52
N PHE A 19 3.02 -6.41 -10.60
CA PHE A 19 2.42 -5.07 -10.56
C PHE A 19 0.95 -5.20 -10.94
N ASN A 20 0.07 -4.69 -10.07
CA ASN A 20 -1.35 -4.68 -10.33
C ASN A 20 -1.83 -3.23 -10.36
N ARG A 21 -2.59 -2.86 -11.38
CA ARG A 21 -3.20 -1.53 -11.48
C ARG A 21 -4.71 -1.62 -11.49
N TYR A 22 -5.33 -0.92 -10.55
CA TYR A 22 -6.76 -0.83 -10.33
C TYR A 22 -7.15 0.66 -10.39
N GLY A 23 -7.36 1.19 -11.59
CA GLY A 23 -7.61 2.63 -11.78
C GLY A 23 -6.46 3.50 -11.23
N PRO A 24 -6.71 4.41 -10.27
CA PRO A 24 -5.68 5.27 -9.68
C PRO A 24 -4.87 4.59 -8.56
N TRP A 25 -5.24 3.37 -8.19
CA TRP A 25 -4.50 2.55 -7.23
C TRP A 25 -3.55 1.62 -7.99
N MET A 26 -2.33 1.51 -7.49
CA MET A 26 -1.33 0.58 -8.00
C MET A 26 -0.66 -0.09 -6.82
N ASP A 27 -0.58 -1.41 -6.85
CA ASP A 27 0.15 -2.21 -5.87
C ASP A 27 1.26 -3.01 -6.53
N THR A 28 2.34 -3.19 -5.77
CA THR A 28 3.45 -4.05 -6.16
C THR A 28 3.63 -5.15 -5.14
N ASN A 29 3.59 -6.39 -5.61
CA ASN A 29 3.75 -7.59 -4.81
C ASN A 29 5.15 -8.14 -5.05
N LEU A 30 6.05 -7.96 -4.09
CA LEU A 30 7.42 -8.48 -4.16
C LEU A 30 7.52 -9.76 -3.32
N VAL A 31 7.94 -10.86 -3.96
CA VAL A 31 8.14 -12.15 -3.31
C VAL A 31 9.63 -12.37 -3.03
N LEU A 32 9.98 -12.50 -1.75
CA LEU A 32 11.32 -12.78 -1.26
C LEU A 32 11.41 -14.24 -0.78
N PRO A 33 12.23 -15.10 -1.39
CA PRO A 33 12.41 -16.46 -0.91
C PRO A 33 13.21 -16.47 0.40
N LEU A 34 12.65 -17.05 1.46
CA LEU A 34 13.31 -17.23 2.76
C LEU A 34 13.78 -18.68 2.96
N GLY A 35 13.45 -19.57 2.03
CA GLY A 35 13.89 -20.96 1.99
C GLY A 35 12.97 -21.81 1.10
N PRO A 36 13.23 -23.12 1.00
CA PRO A 36 12.53 -24.01 0.06
C PRO A 36 11.02 -24.14 0.28
N ARG A 37 10.53 -23.76 1.48
CA ARG A 37 9.12 -23.85 1.87
C ARG A 37 8.57 -22.56 2.47
N ARG A 38 9.32 -21.45 2.37
CA ARG A 38 8.94 -20.17 2.97
C ARG A 38 9.33 -19.03 2.04
N CYS A 39 8.39 -18.14 1.80
CA CYS A 39 8.65 -16.85 1.19
C CYS A 39 7.99 -15.76 2.03
N GLN A 40 8.51 -14.54 1.92
CA GLN A 40 7.89 -13.34 2.41
C GLN A 40 7.34 -12.58 1.21
N VAL A 41 6.12 -12.07 1.35
CA VAL A 41 5.52 -11.21 0.33
C VAL A 41 5.40 -9.82 0.91
N VAL A 42 5.95 -8.83 0.22
CA VAL A 42 5.85 -7.41 0.55
C VAL A 42 4.85 -6.77 -0.41
N PHE A 43 3.87 -6.08 0.16
CA PHE A 43 2.84 -5.36 -0.57
C PHE A 43 3.07 -3.86 -0.41
N ASP A 44 3.43 -3.19 -1.51
CA ASP A 44 3.55 -1.74 -1.54
C ASP A 44 2.35 -1.14 -2.27
N TYR A 45 1.67 -0.19 -1.63
CA TYR A 45 0.49 0.47 -2.17
C TYR A 45 0.81 1.90 -2.57
N PHE A 46 0.57 2.22 -3.83
CA PHE A 46 0.73 3.53 -4.42
C PHE A 46 -0.63 4.08 -4.84
N LEU A 47 -0.95 5.28 -4.35
CA LEU A 47 -2.08 6.07 -4.81
C LEU A 47 -1.58 7.23 -5.67
N GLU A 48 -2.24 7.47 -6.79
CA GLU A 48 -1.95 8.60 -7.66
C GLU A 48 -1.96 9.93 -6.87
N ALA A 49 -0.94 10.76 -7.08
CA ALA A 49 -0.74 11.99 -6.30
C ALA A 49 -1.91 12.98 -6.43
N SER A 50 -2.61 12.95 -7.57
CA SER A 50 -3.83 13.73 -7.86
C SER A 50 -5.00 13.43 -6.91
N LEU A 51 -4.99 12.25 -6.27
CA LEU A 51 -6.03 11.82 -5.30
C LEU A 51 -5.55 11.81 -3.85
N LYS A 52 -4.30 12.22 -3.57
CA LYS A 52 -3.83 12.47 -2.21
C LYS A 52 -4.53 13.73 -1.72
N VAL A 53 -5.62 13.56 -0.98
CA VAL A 53 -6.30 14.69 -0.31
C VAL A 53 -5.27 15.37 0.60
N CYS A 54 -4.86 16.58 0.22
CA CYS A 54 -4.04 17.44 1.06
C CYS A 54 -4.78 17.67 2.37
N LYS A 55 -4.31 17.08 3.48
CA LYS A 55 -4.68 17.58 4.81
C LYS A 55 -4.06 18.96 4.94
N CYS A 56 -4.90 19.98 4.84
CA CYS A 56 -4.60 21.33 5.27
C CYS A 56 -4.02 21.24 6.69
N HIS A 57 -2.91 21.95 6.90
CA HIS A 57 -2.19 22.11 8.15
C HIS A 57 -3.14 22.23 9.36
N VAL A 58 -3.19 21.21 10.23
CA VAL A 58 -3.81 21.37 11.55
C VAL A 58 -2.75 22.04 12.42
N PRO A 59 -2.93 23.30 12.88
CA PRO A 59 -1.98 23.91 13.79
C PRO A 59 -2.01 23.10 15.09
N SER A 60 -0.81 22.79 15.59
CA SER A 60 -0.59 22.11 16.87
C SER A 60 -1.37 22.83 17.98
N LYS A 61 -2.37 22.15 18.57
CA LYS A 61 -2.85 22.52 19.90
C LYS A 61 -2.03 21.76 20.95
N PRO A 62 -1.60 22.43 22.03
CA PRO A 62 -0.57 21.92 22.93
C PRO A 62 -1.11 20.82 23.84
N ALA A 63 -0.20 19.93 24.24
CA ALA A 63 -0.45 18.84 25.16
C ALA A 63 -1.01 19.35 26.50
N VAL A 64 -2.22 18.92 26.86
CA VAL A 64 -2.73 18.99 28.23
C VAL A 64 -2.82 17.57 28.77
N ARG A 65 -1.82 17.24 29.60
CA ARG A 65 -1.78 16.06 30.46
C ARG A 65 -2.81 16.27 31.57
N THR A 66 -3.88 15.48 31.59
CA THR A 66 -4.69 15.29 32.80
C THR A 66 -4.64 13.82 33.18
N ASP A 67 -3.89 13.60 34.25
CA ASP A 67 -3.80 12.37 35.00
C ASP A 67 -5.03 12.31 35.92
N ARG A 68 -5.82 11.22 35.87
CA ARG A 68 -6.41 10.53 37.05
C ARG A 68 -7.45 9.46 36.69
N ARG A 69 -7.07 8.25 37.12
CA ARG A 69 -7.81 7.24 37.92
C ARG A 69 -8.99 6.46 37.32
N HIS A 70 -8.78 5.13 37.38
CA HIS A 70 -9.76 4.09 37.72
C HIS A 70 -11.07 4.63 38.33
N SER A 71 -12.22 4.30 37.73
CA SER A 71 -13.02 3.10 38.02
C SER A 71 -14.19 3.01 37.05
#